data_AF-A0A8S2XHX4-F1
#
_entry.id   AF-A0A8S2XHX4-F1
#
_cell.length_a   1.000
_cell.length_b   1.000
_cell.length_c   1.000
_cell.angle_alpha   90.00
_cell.angle_beta   90.00
_cell.angle_gamma   90.00
#
_symmetry.space_group_name_H-M   'P 1'
#
loop_
_entity.id
_entity.type
_entity.pdbx_description
1 polymer ?
#
loop_
_entity_poly.entity_id
_entity_poly.type
_entity_poly.pdbx_seq_one_letter_code
_entity_poly.pdbx_strand_id
1 'polypeptide(L)'
;MSNNASLLTIPSTVPKAMRSKDILVPRYVHHFAMNYEQWRAFYNHKSGDVHDNWGNQLVPHFIRLGVTCAIVFRYHHVRGKNSRKKNCNLFSGRGHCTGEKYPVEVTVEVEDEPKNKASPCLFKVVIIGDKNHPSKEETIARQLTGDVREAMVLGVYERNLRYANEDPVKEGNFTEVPSIDVLKTAKKQYNKKYRLDEGYFKELRMFGFFTRCTDDKSEDIKGYIQTNGEWPFTVHFFTEVQLDRFAKYCKTEKYSTLHIDATGSVVRQLKHQRDVFFYCMVFQDKNSPIMPISGALLCEHTAASITSYFNFFRGKIAIRSKVARPAFVVIDFSSALINSVLASFNIENIHTYLRRFYNTLDRVYDTKQLRNMTFLRLCCAHAMKAFSRSLFKLNVSRETHHHLMSLFAILLNSTELEGAFVLYAQIVYVYGDPYSDNSSDELASLLRKSDSSEFDIEPYLQESDVKDDKSMKQDFLDETDITMDPIIHQSPFNVKA
;
A
#
# COMPACT_ATOMS: atom_id res chain seq x y z
N MET A 1 53.16 0.44 -23.36
CA MET A 1 53.42 -0.62 -22.36
C MET A 1 52.13 -0.84 -21.57
N SER A 2 51.64 -2.08 -21.65
CA SER A 2 50.67 -2.79 -20.80
C SER A 2 49.34 -2.13 -20.37
N ASN A 3 48.29 -2.55 -21.08
CA ASN A 3 46.91 -2.79 -20.62
C ASN A 3 46.84 -3.39 -19.20
N ASN A 4 45.85 -2.99 -18.42
CA ASN A 4 45.11 -3.90 -17.51
C ASN A 4 43.72 -3.34 -17.23
N ALA A 5 42.79 -3.68 -18.12
CA ALA A 5 41.36 -3.65 -17.85
C ALA A 5 41.03 -4.89 -17.00
N SER A 6 40.76 -4.68 -15.72
CA SER A 6 40.23 -5.72 -14.83
C SER A 6 38.76 -5.95 -15.16
N LEU A 7 38.51 -6.92 -16.04
CA LEU A 7 37.21 -7.55 -16.23
C LEU A 7 36.81 -8.24 -14.93
N LEU A 8 35.81 -7.68 -14.24
CA LEU A 8 35.09 -8.35 -13.16
C LEU A 8 34.31 -9.53 -13.77
N THR A 9 34.90 -10.71 -13.71
CA THR A 9 34.21 -11.99 -13.91
C THR A 9 33.21 -12.20 -12.78
N ILE A 10 31.93 -12.16 -13.11
CA ILE A 10 30.85 -12.65 -12.26
C ILE A 10 31.05 -14.17 -12.12
N PRO A 11 31.15 -14.75 -10.91
CA PRO A 11 31.19 -16.20 -10.77
C PRO A 11 29.82 -16.76 -11.13
N SER A 12 29.71 -17.46 -12.25
CA SER A 12 28.55 -18.31 -12.55
C SER A 12 28.63 -19.58 -11.70
N THR A 13 28.37 -19.47 -10.40
CA THR A 13 28.14 -20.66 -9.57
C THR A 13 26.70 -21.12 -9.77
N VAL A 14 26.47 -21.76 -10.92
CA VAL A 14 25.38 -22.73 -11.05
C VAL A 14 25.67 -23.85 -10.05
N PRO A 15 24.72 -24.26 -9.18
CA PRO A 15 24.89 -25.47 -8.41
C PRO A 15 25.06 -26.62 -9.39
N LYS A 16 26.28 -27.19 -9.47
CA LYS A 16 26.48 -28.50 -10.10
C LYS A 16 25.51 -29.44 -9.41
N ALA A 17 24.57 -29.97 -10.20
CA ALA A 17 23.62 -30.99 -9.78
C ALA A 17 24.31 -31.96 -8.81
N MET A 18 23.83 -32.00 -7.56
CA MET A 18 24.14 -33.08 -6.64
C MET A 18 23.69 -34.36 -7.33
N ARG A 19 24.63 -35.05 -7.98
CA ARG A 19 24.50 -36.47 -8.28
C ARG A 19 24.69 -37.22 -6.95
N SER A 20 23.74 -37.07 -6.02
CA SER A 20 23.58 -38.09 -5.00
C SER A 20 22.95 -39.29 -5.71
N LYS A 21 23.78 -40.27 -6.00
CA LYS A 21 23.29 -41.62 -6.25
C LYS A 21 22.47 -42.01 -5.00
N ASP A 22 21.26 -42.49 -5.25
CA ASP A 22 20.36 -43.14 -4.29
C ASP A 22 19.48 -42.23 -3.39
N ILE A 23 18.97 -41.12 -3.93
CA ILE A 23 17.67 -40.60 -3.49
C ILE A 23 16.62 -41.10 -4.48
N LEU A 24 15.69 -41.95 -4.01
CA LEU A 24 14.52 -42.38 -4.77
C LEU A 24 13.60 -41.18 -5.01
N VAL A 25 13.85 -40.43 -6.07
CA VAL A 25 12.96 -39.35 -6.48
C VAL A 25 11.70 -39.97 -7.10
N PRO A 26 10.49 -39.67 -6.60
CA PRO A 26 9.26 -40.20 -7.17
C PRO A 26 9.15 -39.86 -8.65
N ARG A 27 8.82 -40.86 -9.46
CA ARG A 27 8.58 -40.70 -10.91
C ARG A 27 7.16 -41.12 -11.22
N TYR A 28 6.39 -40.21 -11.79
CA TYR A 28 5.01 -40.43 -12.17
C TYR A 28 4.86 -40.29 -13.68
N VAL A 29 4.16 -41.25 -14.30
CA VAL A 29 3.81 -41.19 -15.72
C VAL A 29 2.30 -41.08 -15.84
N HIS A 30 1.85 -40.01 -16.48
CA HIS A 30 0.45 -39.66 -16.66
C HIS A 30 0.16 -39.50 -18.14
N HIS A 31 -1.11 -39.64 -18.49
CA HIS A 31 -1.59 -39.36 -19.84
C HIS A 31 -2.82 -38.48 -19.75
N PHE A 32 -2.93 -37.51 -20.64
CA PHE A 32 -4.17 -36.77 -20.85
C PHE A 32 -4.44 -36.62 -22.34
N ALA A 33 -5.67 -36.29 -22.68
CA ALA A 33 -6.12 -36.14 -24.05
C ALA A 33 -6.60 -34.70 -24.29
N MET A 34 -6.23 -34.12 -25.43
CA MET A 34 -6.83 -32.89 -25.95
C MET A 34 -7.72 -33.23 -27.13
N ASN A 35 -8.91 -32.63 -27.17
CA ASN A 35 -9.76 -32.74 -28.36
C ASN A 35 -9.17 -31.95 -29.54
N TYR A 36 -9.74 -32.08 -30.72
CA TYR A 36 -9.21 -31.45 -31.94
C TYR A 36 -9.15 -29.92 -31.85
N GLU A 37 -10.12 -29.28 -31.19
CA GLU A 37 -10.16 -27.82 -31.03
C GLU A 37 -9.06 -27.33 -30.08
N GLN A 38 -8.87 -28.01 -28.96
CA GLN A 38 -7.78 -27.76 -28.01
C GLN A 38 -6.42 -27.97 -28.68
N TRP A 39 -6.27 -29.04 -29.47
CA TRP A 39 -5.06 -29.29 -30.25
C TRP A 39 -4.77 -28.16 -31.24
N ARG A 40 -5.78 -27.64 -31.94
CA ARG A 40 -5.62 -26.54 -32.90
C ARG A 40 -5.27 -25.20 -32.22
N ALA A 41 -5.74 -25.01 -30.99
CA ALA A 41 -5.33 -23.89 -30.16
C ALA A 41 -3.88 -24.04 -29.68
N PHE A 42 -3.40 -25.27 -29.48
CA PHE A 42 -2.04 -25.57 -29.03
C PHE A 42 -1.01 -25.53 -30.16
N TYR A 43 -1.34 -26.14 -31.30
CA TYR A 43 -0.44 -26.35 -32.43
C TYR A 43 -0.85 -25.52 -33.66
N ASN A 44 0.10 -24.78 -34.21
CA ASN A 44 -0.06 -23.97 -35.40
C ASN A 44 0.38 -24.74 -36.65
N HIS A 45 -0.59 -25.32 -37.36
CA HIS A 45 -0.33 -26.09 -38.59
C HIS A 45 0.33 -25.29 -39.72
N LYS A 46 0.20 -23.94 -39.72
CA LYS A 46 0.81 -23.08 -40.74
C LYS A 46 2.31 -22.94 -40.51
N SER A 47 2.74 -22.64 -39.29
CA SER A 47 4.16 -22.57 -38.93
C SER A 47 4.78 -23.96 -38.77
N GLY A 48 3.97 -24.98 -38.46
CA GLY A 48 4.48 -26.29 -38.05
C GLY A 48 5.14 -26.24 -36.68
N ASP A 49 4.65 -25.35 -35.80
CA ASP A 49 5.16 -25.11 -34.46
C ASP A 49 3.97 -24.92 -33.48
N VAL A 50 4.24 -24.81 -32.19
CA VAL A 50 3.23 -24.46 -31.17
C VAL A 50 2.98 -22.95 -31.12
N HIS A 51 1.82 -22.52 -30.61
CA HIS A 51 1.54 -21.08 -30.42
C HIS A 51 2.31 -20.49 -29.23
N ASP A 52 2.60 -19.19 -29.22
CA ASP A 52 3.44 -18.52 -28.21
C ASP A 52 2.99 -18.74 -26.74
N ASN A 53 1.71 -19.05 -26.51
CA ASN A 53 1.13 -19.30 -25.19
C ASN A 53 0.86 -20.78 -24.88
N TRP A 54 1.45 -21.72 -25.63
CA TRP A 54 1.18 -23.17 -25.51
C TRP A 54 1.33 -23.71 -24.07
N GLY A 55 2.29 -23.18 -23.31
CA GLY A 55 2.52 -23.56 -21.92
C GLY A 55 1.35 -23.22 -21.00
N ASN A 56 0.52 -22.22 -21.34
CA ASN A 56 -0.69 -21.89 -20.58
C ASN A 56 -1.81 -22.92 -20.83
N GLN A 57 -1.83 -23.51 -22.02
CA GLN A 57 -2.85 -24.49 -22.39
C GLN A 57 -2.66 -25.84 -21.69
N LEU A 58 -1.45 -26.14 -21.21
CA LEU A 58 -1.14 -27.35 -20.47
C LEU A 58 -1.52 -27.28 -18.98
N VAL A 59 -1.70 -26.08 -18.43
CA VAL A 59 -1.95 -25.88 -16.99
C VAL A 59 -3.21 -26.56 -16.47
N PRO A 60 -4.38 -26.43 -17.11
CA PRO A 60 -5.60 -27.11 -16.64
C PRO A 60 -5.46 -28.64 -16.61
N HIS A 61 -4.52 -29.19 -17.40
CA HIS A 61 -4.21 -30.60 -17.38
C HIS A 61 -3.29 -30.95 -16.20
N PHE A 62 -2.27 -30.14 -15.91
CA PHE A 62 -1.40 -30.35 -14.75
C PHE A 62 -2.14 -30.27 -13.41
N ILE A 63 -3.06 -29.31 -13.26
CA ILE A 63 -3.90 -29.21 -12.07
C ILE A 63 -4.69 -30.50 -11.84
N ARG A 64 -5.29 -31.05 -12.92
CA ARG A 64 -6.00 -32.34 -12.87
C ARG A 64 -5.11 -33.54 -12.54
N LEU A 65 -3.80 -33.43 -12.77
CA LEU A 65 -2.79 -34.43 -12.42
C LEU A 65 -2.21 -34.25 -11.01
N GLY A 66 -2.76 -33.31 -10.24
CA GLY A 66 -2.32 -32.95 -8.89
C GLY A 66 -0.98 -32.22 -8.88
N VAL A 67 -0.62 -31.55 -9.97
CA VAL A 67 0.59 -30.71 -10.05
C VAL A 67 0.15 -29.27 -9.85
N THR A 68 0.37 -28.75 -8.64
CA THR A 68 -0.03 -27.38 -8.24
C THR A 68 1.12 -26.38 -8.35
N CYS A 69 2.32 -26.84 -8.67
CA CYS A 69 3.51 -26.00 -8.78
C CYS A 69 3.53 -25.14 -10.06
N ALA A 70 4.16 -23.96 -9.99
CA ALA A 70 4.31 -23.10 -11.16
C ALA A 70 5.43 -23.63 -12.08
N ILE A 71 5.04 -24.33 -13.15
CA ILE A 71 5.98 -24.89 -14.12
C ILE A 71 6.40 -23.83 -15.15
N VAL A 72 7.72 -23.65 -15.29
CA VAL A 72 8.34 -22.85 -16.35
C VAL A 72 9.02 -23.77 -17.36
N PHE A 73 8.57 -23.70 -18.61
CA PHE A 73 9.16 -24.41 -19.74
C PHE A 73 10.34 -23.63 -20.29
N ARG A 74 11.56 -24.19 -20.17
CA ARG A 74 12.78 -23.56 -20.73
C ARG A 74 12.98 -23.91 -22.20
N TYR A 75 12.57 -25.11 -22.58
CA TYR A 75 12.83 -25.65 -23.90
C TYR A 75 11.63 -26.46 -24.39
N HIS A 76 11.32 -26.29 -25.67
CA HIS A 76 10.43 -27.18 -26.39
C HIS A 76 11.03 -27.49 -27.76
N HIS A 77 10.56 -28.57 -28.35
CA HIS A 77 10.94 -29.01 -29.67
C HIS A 77 9.70 -29.55 -30.39
N VAL A 78 9.49 -29.08 -31.62
CA VAL A 78 8.47 -29.60 -32.53
C VAL A 78 9.15 -30.27 -33.72
N ARG A 79 8.70 -31.48 -34.07
CA ARG A 79 9.17 -32.21 -35.25
C ARG A 79 8.65 -31.52 -36.52
N GLY A 80 9.56 -30.90 -37.27
CA GLY A 80 9.23 -30.32 -38.57
C GLY A 80 8.70 -31.35 -39.58
N LYS A 81 7.81 -30.92 -40.48
CA LYS A 81 7.14 -31.78 -41.48
C LYS A 81 8.09 -32.61 -42.36
N ASN A 82 9.29 -32.07 -42.64
CA ASN A 82 10.31 -32.72 -43.47
C ASN A 82 11.47 -33.33 -42.64
N SER A 83 11.26 -33.55 -41.34
CA SER A 83 12.31 -34.09 -40.48
C SER A 83 12.71 -35.51 -40.90
N ARG A 84 14.03 -35.75 -41.00
CA ARG A 84 14.59 -37.09 -41.23
C ARG A 84 14.40 -38.02 -40.03
N LYS A 85 14.14 -37.48 -38.83
CA LYS A 85 13.89 -38.24 -37.60
C LYS A 85 12.40 -38.59 -37.50
N LYS A 86 11.93 -39.52 -38.34
CA LYS A 86 10.50 -39.94 -38.34
C LYS A 86 10.06 -40.64 -37.05
N ASN A 87 11.00 -41.23 -36.31
CA ASN A 87 10.71 -41.97 -35.07
C ASN A 87 10.81 -41.10 -33.80
N CYS A 88 10.92 -39.77 -33.92
CA CYS A 88 10.88 -38.89 -32.75
C CYS A 88 9.46 -38.35 -32.50
N ASN A 89 9.17 -38.01 -31.26
CA ASN A 89 7.92 -37.37 -30.85
C ASN A 89 7.65 -36.11 -31.70
N LEU A 90 6.38 -35.90 -32.06
CA LEU A 90 5.90 -34.68 -32.70
C LEU A 90 6.20 -33.44 -31.85
N PHE A 91 5.92 -33.51 -30.55
CA PHE A 91 6.20 -32.42 -29.61
C PHE A 91 6.91 -32.98 -28.37
N SER A 92 7.90 -32.25 -27.87
CA SER A 92 8.51 -32.48 -26.57
C SER A 92 8.79 -31.16 -25.87
N GLY A 93 8.25 -30.98 -24.66
CA GLY A 93 8.48 -29.82 -23.81
C GLY A 93 9.08 -30.24 -22.47
N ARG A 94 10.09 -29.51 -21.99
CA ARG A 94 10.64 -29.71 -20.64
C ARG A 94 10.47 -28.46 -19.79
N GLY A 95 9.82 -28.64 -18.65
CA GLY A 95 9.58 -27.63 -17.65
C GLY A 95 10.13 -28.04 -16.30
N HIS A 96 10.33 -27.04 -15.45
CA HIS A 96 10.75 -27.19 -14.07
C HIS A 96 9.91 -26.25 -13.20
N CYS A 97 9.69 -26.64 -11.96
CA CYS A 97 9.14 -25.75 -10.94
C CYS A 97 10.14 -24.61 -10.65
N THR A 98 9.63 -23.42 -10.38
CA THR A 98 10.44 -22.27 -9.95
C THR A 98 10.78 -22.26 -8.46
N GLY A 99 10.22 -23.15 -7.65
CA GLY A 99 10.59 -23.31 -6.24
C GLY A 99 11.97 -23.96 -6.09
N GLU A 100 12.81 -23.39 -5.22
CA GLU A 100 14.20 -23.86 -5.03
C GLU A 100 14.27 -25.11 -4.13
N LYS A 101 13.33 -25.24 -3.19
CA LYS A 101 13.36 -26.28 -2.13
C LYS A 101 12.85 -27.65 -2.58
N TYR A 102 11.95 -27.69 -3.57
CA TYR A 102 11.38 -28.93 -4.11
C TYR A 102 11.31 -28.89 -5.65
N PRO A 103 12.40 -29.22 -6.35
CA PRO A 103 12.43 -29.13 -7.81
C PRO A 103 11.59 -30.24 -8.43
N VAL A 104 10.42 -29.87 -8.95
CA VAL A 104 9.61 -30.73 -9.83
C VAL A 104 10.06 -30.53 -11.27
N GLU A 105 10.42 -31.60 -11.97
CA GLU A 105 10.65 -31.60 -13.40
C GLU A 105 9.47 -32.24 -14.14
N VAL A 106 8.99 -31.57 -15.19
CA VAL A 106 7.88 -32.05 -16.00
C VAL A 106 8.34 -32.16 -17.45
N THR A 107 8.22 -33.35 -18.02
CA THR A 107 8.41 -33.60 -19.44
C THR A 107 7.07 -33.93 -20.07
N VAL A 108 6.71 -33.23 -21.14
CA VAL A 108 5.48 -33.44 -21.90
C VAL A 108 5.85 -33.89 -23.30
N GLU A 109 5.22 -34.95 -23.78
CA GLU A 109 5.50 -35.54 -25.08
C GLU A 109 4.20 -35.84 -25.83
N VAL A 110 4.21 -35.61 -27.14
CA VAL A 110 3.15 -36.03 -28.07
C VAL A 110 3.83 -36.83 -29.16
N GLU A 111 3.42 -38.08 -29.34
CA GLU A 111 4.03 -38.96 -30.34
C GLU A 111 3.62 -38.52 -31.75
N ASP A 112 2.32 -38.38 -32.00
CA ASP A 112 1.76 -38.04 -33.32
C ASP A 112 0.52 -37.13 -33.26
N GLU A 113 0.20 -36.52 -34.40
CA GLU A 113 -1.00 -35.69 -34.60
C GLU A 113 -2.29 -36.54 -34.50
N PRO A 114 -3.42 -35.95 -34.10
CA PRO A 114 -4.70 -36.65 -34.10
C PRO A 114 -5.08 -37.12 -35.52
N LYS A 115 -5.40 -38.42 -35.66
CA LYS A 115 -5.69 -39.06 -36.96
C LYS A 115 -6.85 -38.43 -37.73
N ASN A 116 -7.84 -37.93 -37.01
CA ASN A 116 -9.01 -37.24 -37.56
C ASN A 116 -9.59 -36.29 -36.51
N LYS A 117 -10.58 -35.47 -36.90
CA LYS A 117 -11.24 -34.50 -36.01
C LYS A 117 -11.96 -35.13 -34.81
N ALA A 118 -12.33 -36.41 -34.90
CA ALA A 118 -13.00 -37.16 -33.83
C ALA A 118 -12.01 -37.85 -32.88
N SER A 119 -10.74 -37.97 -33.26
CA SER A 119 -9.71 -38.63 -32.47
C SER A 119 -8.99 -37.60 -31.60
N PRO A 120 -8.87 -37.83 -30.28
CA PRO A 120 -8.12 -36.93 -29.43
C PRO A 120 -6.62 -37.08 -29.66
N CYS A 121 -5.86 -36.02 -29.36
CA CYS A 121 -4.41 -36.06 -29.30
C CYS A 121 -3.96 -36.47 -27.90
N LEU A 122 -3.13 -37.50 -27.80
CA LEU A 122 -2.66 -38.05 -26.53
C LEU A 122 -1.33 -37.41 -26.13
N PHE A 123 -1.32 -36.86 -24.92
CA PHE A 123 -0.14 -36.30 -24.28
C PHE A 123 0.35 -37.25 -23.21
N LYS A 124 1.64 -37.56 -23.25
CA LYS A 124 2.35 -38.27 -22.20
C LYS A 124 3.06 -37.26 -21.33
N VAL A 125 2.84 -37.32 -20.03
CA VAL A 125 3.45 -36.43 -19.05
C VAL A 125 4.27 -37.25 -18.06
N VAL A 126 5.57 -36.97 -17.98
CA VAL A 126 6.47 -37.56 -16.99
C VAL A 126 6.81 -36.49 -15.97
N ILE A 127 6.52 -36.77 -14.71
CA ILE A 127 6.79 -35.88 -13.59
C ILE A 127 7.83 -36.54 -12.70
N ILE A 128 8.90 -35.83 -12.39
CA ILE A 128 9.98 -36.26 -11.50
C ILE A 128 10.02 -35.27 -10.34
N GLY A 129 9.91 -35.77 -9.10
CA GLY A 129 9.88 -34.94 -7.89
C GLY A 129 8.55 -35.01 -7.14
N ASP A 130 8.52 -34.42 -5.95
CA ASP A 130 7.31 -34.33 -5.13
C ASP A 130 6.37 -33.28 -5.70
N LYS A 131 5.13 -33.67 -5.99
CA LYS A 131 4.16 -32.83 -6.71
C LYS A 131 3.52 -31.74 -5.84
N ASN A 132 3.67 -31.85 -4.52
CA ASN A 132 3.02 -30.97 -3.56
C ASN A 132 4.05 -30.08 -2.86
N HIS A 133 3.97 -28.76 -3.07
CA HIS A 133 4.68 -27.82 -2.20
C HIS A 133 3.86 -27.63 -0.92
N PRO A 134 4.49 -27.56 0.26
CA PRO A 134 3.81 -27.10 1.46
C PRO A 134 3.30 -25.67 1.20
N SER A 135 1.98 -25.49 1.26
CA SER A 135 1.25 -24.29 0.79
C SER A 135 1.59 -22.98 1.51
N LYS A 136 2.54 -22.98 2.46
CA LYS A 136 2.81 -21.86 3.36
C LYS A 136 4.19 -21.23 3.24
N GLU A 137 5.19 -21.87 2.62
CA GLU A 137 6.58 -21.40 2.75
C GLU A 137 7.18 -20.74 1.50
N GLU A 138 6.63 -20.95 0.30
CA GLU A 138 7.18 -20.34 -0.92
C GLU A 138 6.05 -19.86 -1.86
N THR A 139 5.98 -18.55 -2.07
CA THR A 139 5.09 -17.92 -3.07
C THR A 139 5.66 -18.13 -4.47
N ILE A 140 5.34 -19.27 -5.08
CA ILE A 140 5.87 -19.63 -6.40
C ILE A 140 4.98 -19.00 -7.49
N ALA A 141 5.23 -17.75 -7.88
CA ALA A 141 4.40 -17.01 -8.85
C ALA A 141 4.82 -17.21 -10.32
N ARG A 142 3.84 -17.43 -11.21
CA ARG A 142 4.07 -17.50 -12.67
C ARG A 142 4.17 -16.11 -13.30
N GLN A 143 5.09 -15.91 -14.25
CA GLN A 143 5.15 -14.67 -15.02
C GLN A 143 3.94 -14.54 -15.97
N LEU A 144 3.27 -13.37 -15.94
CA LEU A 144 2.21 -13.02 -16.89
C LEU A 144 2.81 -12.63 -18.25
N THR A 145 2.30 -13.25 -19.33
CA THR A 145 2.77 -13.01 -20.70
C THR A 145 1.64 -12.48 -21.61
N GLY A 146 1.99 -11.56 -22.52
CA GLY A 146 1.12 -11.14 -23.64
C GLY A 146 -0.20 -10.48 -23.22
N ASP A 147 -1.26 -10.80 -23.96
CA ASP A 147 -2.59 -10.18 -23.86
C ASP A 147 -3.24 -10.34 -22.48
N VAL A 148 -2.94 -11.44 -21.77
CA VAL A 148 -3.40 -11.69 -20.39
C VAL A 148 -2.87 -10.61 -19.44
N ARG A 149 -1.64 -10.15 -19.66
CA ARG A 149 -1.01 -9.10 -18.86
C ARG A 149 -1.68 -7.74 -19.09
N GLU A 150 -2.01 -7.43 -20.35
CA GLU A 150 -2.65 -6.17 -20.72
C GLU A 150 -4.11 -6.13 -20.24
N ALA A 151 -4.85 -7.24 -20.39
CA ALA A 151 -6.21 -7.39 -19.86
C ALA A 151 -6.27 -7.30 -18.32
N MET A 152 -5.28 -7.87 -17.62
CA MET A 152 -5.19 -7.79 -16.16
C MET A 152 -4.93 -6.38 -15.65
N VAL A 153 -4.17 -5.55 -16.37
CA VAL A 153 -3.93 -4.15 -15.99
C VAL A 153 -5.14 -3.26 -16.32
N LEU A 154 -5.78 -3.48 -17.48
CA LEU A 154 -6.87 -2.64 -17.98
C LEU A 154 -8.23 -2.87 -17.30
N GLY A 155 -8.55 -4.09 -16.89
CA GLY A 155 -9.90 -4.42 -16.40
C GLY A 155 -10.00 -4.81 -14.92
N VAL A 156 -8.90 -5.19 -14.27
CA VAL A 156 -9.02 -6.07 -13.10
C VAL A 156 -7.95 -5.86 -12.03
N TYR A 157 -7.08 -4.85 -12.08
CA TYR A 157 -6.02 -4.70 -11.06
C TYR A 157 -6.57 -4.65 -9.62
N GLU A 158 -7.57 -3.82 -9.35
CA GLU A 158 -8.19 -3.71 -8.02
C GLU A 158 -9.08 -4.91 -7.66
N ARG A 159 -9.75 -5.50 -8.65
CA ARG A 159 -10.61 -6.68 -8.48
C ARG A 159 -9.77 -7.94 -8.22
N ASN A 160 -8.65 -8.12 -8.94
CA ASN A 160 -7.70 -9.21 -8.76
C ASN A 160 -6.86 -9.06 -7.50
N LEU A 161 -6.58 -7.83 -7.03
CA LEU A 161 -6.00 -7.60 -5.72
C LEU A 161 -6.92 -8.11 -4.59
N ARG A 162 -8.24 -7.96 -4.75
CA ARG A 162 -9.22 -8.53 -3.81
C ARG A 162 -9.24 -10.06 -3.89
N TYR A 163 -9.29 -10.64 -5.10
CA TYR A 163 -9.27 -12.10 -5.28
C TYR A 163 -7.94 -12.77 -4.90
N ALA A 164 -6.81 -12.08 -4.99
CA ALA A 164 -5.51 -12.57 -4.52
C ALA A 164 -5.39 -12.70 -3.00
N ASN A 165 -6.30 -12.06 -2.26
CA ASN A 165 -6.37 -12.17 -0.79
C ASN A 165 -7.34 -13.28 -0.32
N GLU A 166 -8.07 -13.95 -1.21
CA GLU A 166 -9.03 -15.02 -0.88
C GLU A 166 -8.49 -16.42 -1.24
N ASP A 167 -9.16 -17.46 -0.73
CA ASP A 167 -8.78 -18.89 -0.60
C ASP A 167 -7.84 -19.59 -1.63
N PRO A 168 -7.87 -19.33 -2.96
CA PRO A 168 -6.99 -20.04 -3.90
C PRO A 168 -5.48 -19.95 -3.63
N VAL A 169 -4.98 -18.86 -3.02
CA VAL A 169 -3.56 -18.76 -2.62
C VAL A 169 -3.27 -19.61 -1.38
N LYS A 170 -4.23 -19.73 -0.44
CA LYS A 170 -4.13 -20.60 0.74
C LYS A 170 -4.17 -22.10 0.38
N GLU A 171 -4.87 -22.43 -0.71
CA GLU A 171 -4.97 -23.78 -1.29
C GLU A 171 -3.75 -24.15 -2.17
N GLY A 172 -2.79 -23.24 -2.35
CA GLY A 172 -1.57 -23.47 -3.13
C GLY A 172 -1.77 -23.44 -4.66
N ASN A 173 -2.86 -22.83 -5.15
CA ASN A 173 -3.11 -22.67 -6.58
C ASN A 173 -2.50 -21.35 -7.10
N PHE A 174 -1.18 -21.36 -7.34
CA PHE A 174 -0.43 -20.22 -7.86
C PHE A 174 -0.57 -19.99 -9.37
N THR A 175 -1.41 -20.80 -10.04
CA THR A 175 -1.51 -20.83 -11.51
C THR A 175 -2.53 -19.84 -12.08
N GLU A 176 -3.55 -19.46 -11.30
CA GLU A 176 -4.63 -18.57 -11.75
C GLU A 176 -4.50 -17.15 -11.20
N VAL A 177 -3.82 -16.95 -10.07
CA VAL A 177 -3.73 -15.64 -9.41
C VAL A 177 -2.27 -15.15 -9.35
N PRO A 178 -1.92 -14.06 -10.06
CA PRO A 178 -0.58 -13.50 -10.01
C PRO A 178 -0.32 -12.82 -8.66
N SER A 179 0.93 -12.87 -8.18
CA SER A 179 1.31 -12.16 -6.96
C SER A 179 1.19 -10.64 -7.11
N ILE A 180 1.08 -9.94 -5.97
CA ILE A 180 1.04 -8.48 -5.90
C ILE A 180 2.23 -7.85 -6.64
N ASP A 181 3.42 -8.44 -6.55
CA ASP A 181 4.61 -7.90 -7.21
C ASP A 181 4.61 -8.09 -8.72
N VAL A 182 4.04 -9.21 -9.21
CA VAL A 182 3.79 -9.42 -10.64
C VAL A 182 2.80 -8.39 -11.15
N LEU A 183 1.72 -8.12 -10.41
CA LEU A 183 0.73 -7.09 -10.74
C LEU A 183 1.35 -5.69 -10.74
N LYS A 184 2.13 -5.31 -9.70
CA LYS A 184 2.85 -4.04 -9.63
C LYS A 184 3.80 -3.86 -10.82
N THR A 185 4.54 -4.91 -11.17
CA THR A 185 5.48 -4.90 -12.30
C THR A 185 4.75 -4.77 -13.64
N ALA A 186 3.64 -5.48 -13.82
CA ALA A 186 2.79 -5.34 -14.99
C ALA A 186 2.24 -3.91 -15.15
N LYS A 187 1.70 -3.33 -14.07
CA LYS A 187 1.19 -1.95 -14.06
C LYS A 187 2.30 -0.94 -14.35
N LYS A 188 3.49 -1.11 -13.76
CA LYS A 188 4.66 -0.25 -14.02
C LYS A 188 5.08 -0.27 -15.49
N GLN A 189 5.16 -1.46 -16.11
CA GLN A 189 5.53 -1.59 -17.52
C GLN A 189 4.43 -1.05 -18.45
N TYR A 190 3.16 -1.28 -18.11
CA TYR A 190 2.04 -0.69 -18.83
C TYR A 190 2.08 0.84 -18.79
N ASN A 191 2.24 1.44 -17.60
CA ASN A 191 2.38 2.88 -17.45
C ASN A 191 3.59 3.44 -18.19
N LYS A 192 4.67 2.65 -18.36
CA LYS A 192 5.83 3.05 -19.16
C LYS A 192 5.48 3.33 -20.63
N LYS A 193 4.48 2.63 -21.21
CA LYS A 193 4.01 2.87 -22.58
C LYS A 193 3.38 4.27 -22.75
N TYR A 194 2.83 4.83 -21.67
CA TYR A 194 2.12 6.13 -21.67
C TYR A 194 2.98 7.26 -21.09
N ARG A 195 4.27 7.00 -20.83
CA ARG A 195 5.16 8.05 -20.35
C ARG A 195 5.35 9.12 -21.41
N LEU A 196 5.29 10.37 -20.96
CA LEU A 196 5.50 11.52 -21.83
C LEU A 196 7.00 11.82 -22.03
N ASP A 197 7.84 11.45 -21.05
CA ASP A 197 9.28 11.65 -21.07
C ASP A 197 9.98 10.64 -20.14
N GLU A 198 11.26 10.33 -20.38
CA GLU A 198 12.05 9.45 -19.49
C GLU A 198 12.52 10.19 -18.23
N GLY A 199 12.63 11.52 -18.28
CA GLY A 199 12.96 12.38 -17.14
C GLY A 199 11.73 12.76 -16.33
N TYR A 200 11.65 12.28 -15.08
CA TYR A 200 10.49 12.48 -14.20
C TYR A 200 10.06 13.95 -14.04
N PHE A 201 11.01 14.89 -13.89
CA PHE A 201 10.68 16.31 -13.74
C PHE A 201 10.14 16.93 -15.04
N LYS A 202 10.68 16.50 -16.19
CA LYS A 202 10.20 16.96 -17.49
C LYS A 202 8.81 16.40 -17.78
N GLU A 203 8.60 15.11 -17.50
CA GLU A 203 7.27 14.48 -17.56
C GLU A 203 6.26 15.22 -16.67
N LEU A 204 6.63 15.52 -15.42
CA LEU A 204 5.77 16.26 -14.49
C LEU A 204 5.40 17.67 -15.00
N ARG A 205 6.37 18.40 -15.57
CA ARG A 205 6.11 19.71 -16.22
C ARG A 205 5.17 19.57 -17.41
N MET A 206 5.41 18.59 -18.27
CA MET A 206 4.56 18.33 -19.43
C MET A 206 3.14 17.99 -19.00
N PHE A 207 2.98 17.10 -18.01
CA PHE A 207 1.67 16.76 -17.47
C PHE A 207 0.96 17.98 -16.85
N GLY A 208 1.69 18.80 -16.10
CA GLY A 208 1.16 20.05 -15.55
C GLY A 208 0.79 21.09 -16.61
N PHE A 209 1.47 21.10 -17.76
CA PHE A 209 1.11 21.93 -18.91
C PHE A 209 -0.13 21.39 -19.62
N PHE A 210 -0.14 20.09 -19.94
CA PHE A 210 -1.27 19.43 -20.60
C PHE A 210 -2.56 19.61 -19.81
N THR A 211 -2.54 19.29 -18.51
CA THR A 211 -3.73 19.44 -17.66
C THR A 211 -4.26 20.88 -17.61
N ARG A 212 -3.40 21.89 -17.73
CA ARG A 212 -3.83 23.30 -17.83
C ARG A 212 -4.43 23.65 -19.20
N CYS A 213 -3.84 23.15 -20.28
CA CYS A 213 -4.30 23.44 -21.63
C CYS A 213 -5.60 22.71 -21.99
N THR A 214 -5.84 21.54 -21.40
CA THR A 214 -7.05 20.75 -21.64
C THR A 214 -8.16 21.01 -20.65
N ASP A 215 -7.94 21.86 -19.64
CA ASP A 215 -8.96 22.26 -18.69
C ASP A 215 -9.76 23.44 -19.24
N ASP A 216 -10.87 23.10 -19.89
CA ASP A 216 -11.86 24.01 -20.45
C ASP A 216 -12.95 24.40 -19.44
N LYS A 217 -13.02 23.72 -18.29
CA LYS A 217 -14.06 23.90 -17.28
C LYS A 217 -13.68 24.91 -16.21
N SER A 218 -12.40 24.98 -15.85
CA SER A 218 -11.93 25.92 -14.83
C SER A 218 -11.66 27.31 -15.42
N GLU A 219 -12.10 28.36 -14.73
CA GLU A 219 -11.96 29.74 -15.16
C GLU A 219 -10.66 30.37 -14.64
N ASP A 220 -10.45 30.35 -13.32
CA ASP A 220 -9.35 31.03 -12.64
C ASP A 220 -8.16 30.10 -12.35
N ILE A 221 -8.46 28.82 -12.08
CA ILE A 221 -7.50 27.84 -11.56
C ILE A 221 -7.49 26.61 -12.47
N LYS A 222 -6.76 26.74 -13.57
CA LYS A 222 -6.65 25.67 -14.59
C LYS A 222 -5.75 24.53 -14.16
N GLY A 223 -6.14 23.33 -14.56
CA GLY A 223 -5.37 22.10 -14.42
C GLY A 223 -5.33 21.55 -13.00
N TYR A 224 -4.62 20.43 -12.84
CA TYR A 224 -4.50 19.77 -11.54
C TYR A 224 -3.19 20.11 -10.82
N ILE A 225 -2.08 20.18 -11.55
CA ILE A 225 -0.78 20.56 -10.98
C ILE A 225 -0.68 22.09 -10.97
N GLN A 226 -0.63 22.64 -9.76
CA GLN A 226 -0.68 24.08 -9.55
C GLN A 226 0.72 24.67 -9.40
N THR A 227 1.61 23.98 -8.69
CA THR A 227 3.01 24.36 -8.48
C THR A 227 3.93 23.18 -8.78
N ASN A 228 5.11 23.46 -9.35
CA ASN A 228 6.18 22.49 -9.54
C ASN A 228 7.53 23.19 -9.28
N GLY A 229 8.31 22.66 -8.34
CA GLY A 229 9.68 23.06 -8.06
C GLY A 229 10.58 21.84 -8.03
N GLU A 230 11.78 21.96 -8.58
CA GLU A 230 12.76 20.86 -8.65
C GLU A 230 13.78 20.90 -7.52
N TRP A 231 14.09 22.09 -6.99
CA TRP A 231 15.12 22.28 -5.97
C TRP A 231 14.76 23.42 -4.99
N PRO A 232 14.21 23.12 -3.79
CA PRO A 232 13.77 21.80 -3.32
C PRO A 232 12.62 21.23 -4.16
N PHE A 233 12.45 19.89 -4.18
CA PHE A 233 11.30 19.28 -4.84
C PHE A 233 10.00 19.63 -4.11
N THR A 234 9.08 20.25 -4.86
CA THR A 234 7.75 20.61 -4.41
C THR A 234 6.75 20.45 -5.54
N VAL A 235 5.62 19.84 -5.24
CA VAL A 235 4.46 19.80 -6.14
C VAL A 235 3.23 20.10 -5.33
N HIS A 236 2.43 21.08 -5.74
CA HIS A 236 1.11 21.33 -5.17
C HIS A 236 0.07 20.98 -6.21
N PHE A 237 -0.98 20.28 -5.81
CA PHE A 237 -2.04 19.89 -6.73
C PHE A 237 -3.43 19.97 -6.10
N PHE A 238 -4.34 20.53 -6.88
CA PHE A 238 -5.77 20.70 -6.63
C PHE A 238 -6.43 21.27 -7.89
N THR A 239 -7.74 21.15 -7.99
CA THR A 239 -8.57 21.71 -9.06
C THR A 239 -9.45 22.85 -8.54
N GLU A 240 -9.96 23.69 -9.45
CA GLU A 240 -10.92 24.73 -9.10
C GLU A 240 -12.17 24.17 -8.42
N VAL A 241 -12.71 23.06 -8.95
CA VAL A 241 -13.90 22.39 -8.39
C VAL A 241 -13.70 21.97 -6.94
N GLN A 242 -12.50 21.51 -6.57
CA GLN A 242 -12.18 21.16 -5.19
C GLN A 242 -12.22 22.39 -4.27
N LEU A 243 -11.65 23.50 -4.74
CA LEU A 243 -11.63 24.76 -4.01
C LEU A 243 -13.02 25.37 -3.86
N ASP A 244 -13.86 25.29 -4.89
CA ASP A 244 -15.24 25.77 -4.85
C ASP A 244 -16.09 25.02 -3.83
N ARG A 245 -15.95 23.68 -3.81
CA ARG A 245 -16.64 22.85 -2.82
C ARG A 245 -16.20 23.19 -1.41
N PHE A 246 -14.88 23.35 -1.17
CA PHE A 246 -14.38 23.73 0.15
C PHE A 246 -14.83 25.13 0.55
N ALA A 247 -14.78 26.10 -0.37
CA ALA A 247 -15.23 27.46 -0.10
C ALA A 247 -16.73 27.52 0.24
N LYS A 248 -17.56 26.71 -0.44
CA LYS A 248 -18.98 26.54 -0.11
C LYS A 248 -19.15 25.92 1.29
N TYR A 249 -18.45 24.82 1.56
CA TYR A 249 -18.47 24.13 2.86
C TYR A 249 -18.15 25.08 4.02
N CYS A 250 -17.09 25.88 3.92
CA CYS A 250 -16.73 26.85 4.95
C CYS A 250 -17.78 27.96 5.16
N LYS A 251 -18.61 28.28 4.16
CA LYS A 251 -19.67 29.28 4.28
C LYS A 251 -20.94 28.69 4.90
N THR A 252 -21.25 27.43 4.59
CA THR A 252 -22.50 26.79 5.01
C THR A 252 -22.37 26.14 6.38
N GLU A 253 -21.21 25.58 6.69
CA GLU A 253 -20.99 24.85 7.95
C GLU A 253 -20.43 25.77 9.04
N LYS A 254 -21.19 25.90 10.12
CA LYS A 254 -20.81 26.66 11.32
C LYS A 254 -19.46 26.20 11.89
N TYR A 255 -19.20 24.90 11.83
CA TYR A 255 -18.00 24.25 12.35
C TYR A 255 -17.26 23.47 11.26
N SER A 256 -16.91 24.17 10.18
CA SER A 256 -16.13 23.58 9.10
C SER A 256 -14.78 23.04 9.60
N THR A 257 -14.49 21.78 9.28
CA THR A 257 -13.30 21.07 9.75
C THR A 257 -12.45 20.64 8.56
N LEU A 258 -11.14 20.90 8.66
CA LEU A 258 -10.13 20.51 7.69
C LEU A 258 -9.16 19.53 8.35
N HIS A 259 -9.04 18.32 7.80
CA HIS A 259 -8.07 17.34 8.25
C HIS A 259 -6.82 17.43 7.37
N ILE A 260 -5.65 17.43 7.99
CA ILE A 260 -4.37 17.44 7.28
C ILE A 260 -3.52 16.30 7.80
N ASP A 261 -3.10 15.44 6.88
CA ASP A 261 -2.25 14.29 7.16
C ASP A 261 -1.03 14.30 6.23
N ALA A 262 0.04 13.66 6.66
CA ALA A 262 1.27 13.53 5.89
C ALA A 262 1.83 12.10 5.98
N THR A 263 2.07 11.49 4.82
CA THR A 263 2.65 10.14 4.76
C THR A 263 3.93 10.13 3.93
N GLY A 264 4.93 9.40 4.41
CA GLY A 264 6.20 9.19 3.72
C GLY A 264 6.10 8.07 2.68
N SER A 265 7.20 7.80 1.98
CA SER A 265 7.38 6.60 1.14
C SER A 265 6.44 6.44 -0.07
N VAL A 266 5.59 7.42 -0.36
CA VAL A 266 4.72 7.43 -1.55
C VAL A 266 5.53 7.61 -2.84
N VAL A 267 6.64 8.34 -2.74
CA VAL A 267 7.53 8.62 -3.86
C VAL A 267 8.89 8.00 -3.57
N ARG A 268 9.50 7.39 -4.60
CA ARG A 268 10.88 6.92 -4.51
C ARG A 268 11.79 8.10 -4.15
N GLN A 269 12.74 7.87 -3.24
CA GLN A 269 13.73 8.88 -2.88
C GLN A 269 14.39 9.48 -4.12
N LEU A 270 14.35 10.81 -4.20
CA LEU A 270 14.96 11.57 -5.28
C LEU A 270 16.45 11.73 -4.99
N LYS A 271 17.30 11.49 -6.00
CA LYS A 271 18.75 11.63 -5.85
C LYS A 271 19.10 13.03 -5.37
N HIS A 272 19.96 13.11 -4.36
CA HIS A 272 20.44 14.36 -3.75
C HIS A 272 19.38 15.20 -3.04
N GLN A 273 18.20 14.65 -2.77
CA GLN A 273 17.16 15.32 -2.00
C GLN A 273 16.80 14.52 -0.76
N ARG A 274 16.16 15.19 0.20
CA ARG A 274 15.54 14.55 1.35
C ARG A 274 14.33 13.74 0.93
N ASP A 275 13.83 12.93 1.86
CA ASP A 275 12.63 12.13 1.65
C ASP A 275 11.44 13.00 1.31
N VAL A 276 10.58 12.50 0.42
CA VAL A 276 9.41 13.22 -0.05
C VAL A 276 8.20 12.71 0.71
N PHE A 277 7.49 13.61 1.37
CA PHE A 277 6.22 13.28 2.01
C PHE A 277 5.06 13.81 1.17
N PHE A 278 4.00 13.01 1.14
CA PHE A 278 2.72 13.36 0.58
C PHE A 278 1.82 13.93 1.68
N TYR A 279 1.53 15.23 1.57
CA TYR A 279 0.55 15.93 2.38
C TYR A 279 -0.80 15.87 1.70
N CYS A 280 -1.85 15.57 2.46
CA CYS A 280 -3.22 15.56 1.98
C CYS A 280 -4.10 16.42 2.90
N MET A 281 -4.89 17.29 2.28
CA MET A 281 -5.94 18.06 2.93
C MET A 281 -7.29 17.48 2.54
N VAL A 282 -8.10 17.10 3.54
CA VAL A 282 -9.43 16.52 3.31
C VAL A 282 -10.48 17.17 4.21
N PHE A 283 -11.72 17.22 3.72
CA PHE A 283 -12.87 17.62 4.52
C PHE A 283 -14.04 16.69 4.23
N GLN A 284 -15.03 16.71 5.11
CA GLN A 284 -16.27 15.98 4.93
C GLN A 284 -17.43 16.97 5.02
N ASP A 285 -18.17 17.12 3.92
CA ASP A 285 -19.46 17.80 3.91
C ASP A 285 -20.54 16.87 4.45
N LYS A 286 -21.62 17.41 5.02
CA LYS A 286 -22.70 16.61 5.58
C LYS A 286 -23.23 15.62 4.55
N ASN A 287 -23.30 14.35 4.93
CA ASN A 287 -23.77 13.25 4.09
C ASN A 287 -22.99 13.05 2.78
N SER A 288 -21.78 13.60 2.69
CA SER A 288 -20.87 13.37 1.55
C SER A 288 -19.72 12.45 1.93
N PRO A 289 -19.14 11.72 0.96
CA PRO A 289 -17.87 11.04 1.18
C PRO A 289 -16.78 12.04 1.55
N ILE A 290 -15.72 11.56 2.20
CA ILE A 290 -14.53 12.36 2.50
C ILE A 290 -13.91 12.82 1.17
N MET A 291 -13.72 14.12 1.03
CA MET A 291 -13.25 14.74 -0.20
C MET A 291 -11.83 15.30 -0.01
N PRO A 292 -10.85 14.89 -0.83
CA PRO A 292 -9.57 15.58 -0.88
C PRO A 292 -9.74 16.93 -1.57
N ILE A 293 -9.21 17.98 -0.94
CA ILE A 293 -9.23 19.34 -1.50
C ILE A 293 -7.91 19.74 -2.11
N SER A 294 -6.82 19.26 -1.54
CA SER A 294 -5.48 19.58 -2.00
C SER A 294 -4.52 18.50 -1.53
N GLY A 295 -3.49 18.27 -2.34
CA GLY A 295 -2.31 17.55 -1.90
C GLY A 295 -1.04 18.26 -2.27
N ALA A 296 0.03 17.87 -1.60
CA ALA A 296 1.38 18.32 -1.92
C ALA A 296 2.40 17.20 -1.76
N LEU A 297 3.41 17.20 -2.61
CA LEU A 297 4.64 16.44 -2.43
C LEU A 297 5.72 17.43 -2.06
N LEU A 298 6.30 17.30 -0.86
CA LEU A 298 7.34 18.18 -0.36
C LEU A 298 8.54 17.33 0.05
N CYS A 299 9.77 17.73 -0.33
CA CYS A 299 10.99 17.11 0.20
C CYS A 299 11.52 17.81 1.47
N GLU A 300 10.94 18.96 1.83
CA GLU A 300 11.27 19.67 3.06
C GLU A 300 10.10 19.58 4.03
N HIS A 301 10.33 19.01 5.22
CA HIS A 301 9.35 18.87 6.31
C HIS A 301 9.54 19.94 7.37
N THR A 302 9.71 21.19 6.93
CA THR A 302 9.91 22.34 7.83
C THR A 302 8.62 23.12 7.98
N ALA A 303 8.49 23.89 9.06
CA ALA A 303 7.35 24.79 9.20
C ALA A 303 7.29 25.81 8.04
N ALA A 304 8.44 26.22 7.50
CA ALA A 304 8.49 27.18 6.40
C ALA A 304 7.93 26.61 5.09
N SER A 305 8.32 25.40 4.69
CA SER A 305 7.85 24.77 3.44
C SER A 305 6.36 24.46 3.50
N ILE A 306 5.88 23.93 4.63
CA ILE A 306 4.47 23.60 4.85
C ILE A 306 3.63 24.89 4.92
N THR A 307 4.13 25.94 5.59
CA THR A 307 3.48 27.27 5.59
C THR A 307 3.36 27.84 4.19
N SER A 308 4.39 27.70 3.35
CA SER A 308 4.35 28.13 1.94
C SER A 308 3.24 27.41 1.17
N TYR A 309 3.13 26.08 1.34
CA TYR A 309 2.05 25.28 0.76
C TYR A 309 0.67 25.75 1.24
N PHE A 310 0.47 25.91 2.55
CA PHE A 310 -0.81 26.34 3.12
C PHE A 310 -1.19 27.75 2.68
N ASN A 311 -0.24 28.68 2.64
CA ASN A 311 -0.47 30.04 2.14
C ASN A 311 -0.80 30.05 0.65
N PHE A 312 -0.16 29.20 -0.16
CA PHE A 312 -0.51 29.05 -1.56
C PHE A 312 -1.95 28.56 -1.74
N PHE A 313 -2.34 27.52 -0.98
CA PHE A 313 -3.72 27.02 -0.95
C PHE A 313 -4.71 28.11 -0.50
N ARG A 314 -4.43 28.81 0.62
CA ARG A 314 -5.26 29.90 1.12
C ARG A 314 -5.41 31.03 0.10
N GLY A 315 -4.34 31.39 -0.58
CA GLY A 315 -4.36 32.41 -1.64
C GLY A 315 -5.32 32.03 -2.76
N LYS A 316 -5.33 30.75 -3.17
CA LYS A 316 -6.27 30.23 -4.17
C LYS A 316 -7.72 30.16 -3.67
N ILE A 317 -7.95 29.79 -2.41
CA ILE A 317 -9.27 29.87 -1.80
C ILE A 317 -9.79 31.32 -1.73
N ALA A 318 -8.91 32.28 -1.44
CA ALA A 318 -9.30 33.70 -1.31
C ALA A 318 -9.81 34.32 -2.62
N ILE A 319 -9.38 33.79 -3.78
CA ILE A 319 -9.93 34.14 -5.10
C ILE A 319 -11.42 33.76 -5.17
N ARG A 320 -11.77 32.59 -4.64
CA ARG A 320 -13.15 32.07 -4.65
C ARG A 320 -14.01 32.64 -3.53
N SER A 321 -13.41 32.89 -2.37
CA SER A 321 -14.09 33.46 -1.21
C SER A 321 -13.12 34.02 -0.18
N LYS A 322 -13.16 35.33 0.02
CA LYS A 322 -12.39 36.03 1.07
C LYS A 322 -12.74 35.60 2.50
N VAL A 323 -13.92 35.04 2.69
CA VAL A 323 -14.42 34.59 4.01
C VAL A 323 -14.30 33.08 4.21
N ALA A 324 -13.90 32.32 3.18
CA ALA A 324 -13.82 30.86 3.29
C ALA A 324 -12.59 30.48 4.13
N ARG A 325 -12.86 29.89 5.29
CA ARG A 325 -11.85 29.52 6.27
C ARG A 325 -12.38 28.37 7.13
N PRO A 326 -11.56 27.34 7.41
CA PRO A 326 -11.98 26.28 8.33
C PRO A 326 -12.03 26.82 9.77
N ALA A 327 -13.10 26.49 10.49
CA ALA A 327 -13.20 26.73 11.93
C ALA A 327 -12.20 25.86 12.70
N PHE A 328 -12.03 24.60 12.28
CA PHE A 328 -11.11 23.65 12.89
C PHE A 328 -10.12 23.09 11.86
N VAL A 329 -8.87 22.96 12.27
CA VAL A 329 -7.87 22.18 11.54
C VAL A 329 -7.40 21.03 12.44
N VAL A 330 -7.59 19.81 11.96
CA VAL A 330 -7.20 18.57 12.64
C VAL A 330 -5.91 18.08 12.03
N ILE A 331 -4.86 17.95 12.85
CA ILE A 331 -3.53 17.52 12.43
C ILE A 331 -2.93 16.53 13.41
N ASP A 332 -1.87 15.87 12.99
CA ASP A 332 -1.04 15.04 13.84
C ASP A 332 -0.23 15.86 14.85
N PHE A 333 0.34 15.17 15.85
CA PHE A 333 1.23 15.80 16.83
C PHE A 333 2.62 16.08 16.23
N SER A 334 2.64 17.02 15.27
CA SER A 334 3.84 17.47 14.55
C SER A 334 4.05 18.95 14.78
N SER A 335 5.18 19.32 15.38
CA SER A 335 5.55 20.73 15.60
C SER A 335 5.58 21.53 14.30
N ALA A 336 6.03 20.92 13.19
CA ALA A 336 6.04 21.58 11.89
C ALA A 336 4.61 21.88 11.39
N LEU A 337 3.68 20.93 11.50
CA LEU A 337 2.27 21.15 11.13
C LEU A 337 1.60 22.17 12.06
N ILE A 338 1.81 22.07 13.38
CA ILE A 338 1.25 23.01 14.37
C ILE A 338 1.64 24.44 14.03
N ASN A 339 2.95 24.69 13.91
CA ASN A 339 3.44 26.03 13.60
C ASN A 339 2.96 26.52 12.23
N SER A 340 2.88 25.61 11.23
CA SER A 340 2.42 25.98 9.89
C SER A 340 0.95 26.35 9.85
N VAL A 341 0.08 25.62 10.56
CA VAL A 341 -1.35 25.96 10.65
C VAL A 341 -1.51 27.30 11.35
N LEU A 342 -0.82 27.52 12.48
CA LEU A 342 -0.94 28.77 13.23
C LEU A 342 -0.42 29.97 12.43
N ALA A 343 0.74 29.84 11.77
CA ALA A 343 1.30 30.89 10.93
C ALA A 343 0.41 31.14 9.70
N SER A 344 -0.05 30.07 9.05
CA SER A 344 -0.79 30.18 7.79
C SER A 344 -2.21 30.60 7.98
N PHE A 345 -2.93 30.21 9.05
CA PHE A 345 -4.34 30.53 9.23
C PHE A 345 -4.54 31.69 10.22
N ASN A 346 -3.85 31.69 11.36
CA ASN A 346 -4.04 32.69 12.42
C ASN A 346 -3.03 33.84 12.39
N ILE A 347 -1.90 33.71 11.68
CA ILE A 347 -0.76 34.63 11.78
C ILE A 347 -0.26 34.69 13.24
N GLU A 348 -0.19 33.52 13.88
CA GLU A 348 0.21 33.35 15.28
C GLU A 348 1.34 32.31 15.39
N ASN A 349 2.08 32.38 16.50
CA ASN A 349 2.93 31.27 16.96
C ASN A 349 2.22 30.49 18.06
N ILE A 350 2.80 29.36 18.47
CA ILE A 350 2.21 28.49 19.50
C ILE A 350 1.98 29.20 20.84
N HIS A 351 2.88 30.09 21.26
CA HIS A 351 2.74 30.80 22.53
C HIS A 351 1.57 31.80 22.50
N THR A 352 1.44 32.58 21.43
CA THR A 352 0.29 33.48 21.23
C THR A 352 -1.02 32.69 21.14
N TYR A 353 -1.00 31.55 20.46
CA TYR A 353 -2.16 30.65 20.38
C TYR A 353 -2.59 30.13 21.76
N LEU A 354 -1.65 29.62 22.56
CA LEU A 354 -1.93 29.11 23.91
C LEU A 354 -2.45 30.21 24.83
N ARG A 355 -1.87 31.41 24.78
CA ARG A 355 -2.38 32.58 25.51
C ARG A 355 -3.80 32.92 25.08
N ARG A 356 -4.08 32.91 23.77
CA ARG A 356 -5.44 33.17 23.27
C ARG A 356 -6.42 32.10 23.77
N PHE A 357 -6.02 30.84 23.74
CA PHE A 357 -6.85 29.74 24.23
C PHE A 357 -7.14 29.87 25.74
N TYR A 358 -6.13 30.18 26.55
CA TYR A 358 -6.30 30.47 27.97
C TYR A 358 -7.29 31.63 28.21
N ASN A 359 -7.11 32.75 27.51
CA ASN A 359 -8.02 33.89 27.61
C ASN A 359 -9.45 33.56 27.13
N THR A 360 -9.62 32.62 26.20
CA THR A 360 -10.95 32.11 25.82
C THR A 360 -11.58 31.30 26.95
N LEU A 361 -10.80 30.45 27.62
CA LEU A 361 -11.27 29.67 28.77
C LEU A 361 -11.65 30.56 29.96
N ASP A 362 -10.86 31.62 30.20
CA ASP A 362 -11.10 32.63 31.23
C ASP A 362 -12.19 33.65 30.83
N ARG A 363 -12.90 33.43 29.71
CA ARG A 363 -13.99 34.27 29.20
C ARG A 363 -13.60 35.73 28.93
N VAL A 364 -12.31 36.00 28.76
CA VAL A 364 -11.77 37.30 28.35
C VAL A 364 -12.13 37.60 26.89
N TYR A 365 -12.17 36.57 26.03
CA TYR A 365 -12.60 36.69 24.65
C TYR A 365 -14.06 36.27 24.45
N ASP A 366 -14.81 37.08 23.71
CA ASP A 366 -16.18 36.76 23.30
C ASP A 366 -16.24 35.99 21.96
N THR A 367 -17.43 35.50 21.62
CA THR A 367 -17.66 34.75 20.38
C THR A 367 -17.47 35.58 19.11
N LYS A 368 -17.55 36.91 19.18
CA LYS A 368 -17.33 37.79 18.01
C LYS A 368 -15.85 37.88 17.69
N GLN A 369 -15.00 38.00 18.71
CA GLN A 369 -13.54 38.02 18.55
C GLN A 369 -13.00 36.70 18.00
N LEU A 370 -13.67 35.59 18.29
CA LEU A 370 -13.26 34.25 17.86
C LEU A 370 -13.82 33.82 16.50
N ARG A 371 -14.83 34.52 15.95
CA ARG A 371 -15.54 34.12 14.73
C ARG A 371 -14.64 33.91 13.52
N ASN A 372 -13.53 34.64 13.42
CA ASN A 372 -12.63 34.61 12.26
C ASN A 372 -11.31 33.86 12.54
N MET A 373 -11.26 33.06 13.61
CA MET A 373 -10.10 32.27 14.00
C MET A 373 -10.24 30.81 13.58
N THR A 374 -9.11 30.15 13.37
CA THR A 374 -9.04 28.70 13.20
C THR A 374 -8.49 28.08 14.48
N PHE A 375 -9.18 27.07 14.98
CA PHE A 375 -8.76 26.30 16.14
C PHE A 375 -8.04 25.03 15.69
N LEU A 376 -6.93 24.75 16.36
CA LEU A 376 -6.14 23.57 16.11
C LEU A 376 -6.65 22.43 17.00
N ARG A 377 -6.89 21.27 16.40
CA ARG A 377 -7.22 20.03 17.10
C ARG A 377 -6.18 18.97 16.74
N LEU A 378 -5.72 18.23 17.75
CA LEU A 378 -4.86 17.08 17.50
C LEU A 378 -5.71 15.89 17.07
N CYS A 379 -5.24 15.13 16.10
CA CYS A 379 -5.86 13.88 15.67
C CYS A 379 -5.87 12.90 16.86
N CYS A 380 -7.06 12.53 17.32
CA CYS A 380 -7.21 11.63 18.47
C CYS A 380 -6.56 10.27 18.20
N ALA A 381 -6.70 9.72 16.98
CA ALA A 381 -6.09 8.43 16.63
C ALA A 381 -4.56 8.46 16.77
N HIS A 382 -3.92 9.52 16.27
CA HIS A 382 -2.47 9.66 16.38
C HIS A 382 -2.00 9.98 17.81
N ALA A 383 -2.78 10.77 18.57
CA ALA A 383 -2.51 11.00 19.98
C ALA A 383 -2.61 9.70 20.80
N MET A 384 -3.65 8.89 20.59
CA MET A 384 -3.86 7.58 21.22
C MET A 384 -2.72 6.62 20.86
N LYS A 385 -2.33 6.55 19.58
CA LYS A 385 -1.21 5.72 19.13
C LYS A 385 0.12 6.14 19.76
N ALA A 386 0.38 7.45 19.87
CA ALA A 386 1.59 7.96 20.52
C ALA A 386 1.61 7.66 22.02
N PHE A 387 0.45 7.76 22.68
CA PHE A 387 0.30 7.43 24.10
C PHE A 387 0.50 5.93 24.35
N SER A 388 -0.19 5.06 23.60
CA SER A 388 0.00 3.59 23.64
C SER A 388 1.47 3.20 23.48
N ARG A 389 2.17 3.73 22.47
CA ARG A 389 3.61 3.50 22.27
C ARG A 389 4.46 3.93 23.46
N SER A 390 4.06 4.98 24.18
CA SER A 390 4.78 5.46 25.36
C SER A 390 4.55 4.53 26.55
N LEU A 391 3.33 4.03 26.74
CA LEU A 391 3.01 3.03 27.76
C LEU A 391 3.76 1.71 27.51
N PHE A 392 3.82 1.26 26.26
CA PHE A 392 4.58 0.06 25.91
C PHE A 392 6.07 0.17 26.29
N LYS A 393 6.70 1.32 26.03
CA LYS A 393 8.10 1.58 26.43
C LYS A 393 8.33 1.54 27.94
N LEU A 394 7.28 1.78 28.73
CA LEU A 394 7.33 1.72 30.18
C LEU A 394 7.08 0.29 30.72
N ASN A 395 6.84 -0.69 29.85
CA ASN A 395 6.54 -2.08 30.21
C ASN A 395 5.38 -2.22 31.22
N VAL A 396 4.35 -1.38 31.08
CA VAL A 396 3.15 -1.49 31.93
C VAL A 396 2.40 -2.80 31.64
N SER A 397 1.71 -3.34 32.64
CA SER A 397 0.87 -4.54 32.45
C SER A 397 -0.22 -4.28 31.41
N ARG A 398 -0.71 -5.34 30.71
CA ARG A 398 -1.79 -5.22 29.71
C ARG A 398 -3.06 -4.60 30.29
N GLU A 399 -3.40 -4.94 31.53
CA GLU A 399 -4.57 -4.39 32.23
C GLU A 399 -4.38 -2.90 32.52
N THR A 400 -3.23 -2.51 33.07
CA THR A 400 -2.87 -1.10 33.29
C THR A 400 -2.84 -0.31 31.98
N HIS A 401 -2.33 -0.90 30.91
CA HIS A 401 -2.31 -0.31 29.58
C HIS A 401 -3.72 0.00 29.09
N HIS A 402 -4.63 -0.98 29.17
CA HIS A 402 -6.03 -0.81 28.79
C HIS A 402 -6.71 0.31 29.60
N HIS A 403 -6.53 0.32 30.92
CA HIS A 403 -7.12 1.36 31.77
C HIS A 403 -6.58 2.76 31.46
N LEU A 404 -5.26 2.93 31.34
CA LEU A 404 -4.65 4.21 31.01
C LEU A 404 -5.10 4.71 29.63
N MET A 405 -5.24 3.82 28.65
CA MET A 405 -5.77 4.16 27.33
C MET A 405 -7.21 4.66 27.41
N SER A 406 -8.08 4.00 28.19
CA SER A 406 -9.46 4.44 28.40
C SER A 406 -9.54 5.81 29.07
N LEU A 407 -8.78 6.02 30.15
CA LEU A 407 -8.73 7.31 30.85
C LEU A 407 -8.21 8.44 29.95
N PHE A 408 -7.19 8.16 29.14
CA PHE A 408 -6.65 9.12 28.19
C PHE A 408 -7.65 9.44 27.07
N ALA A 409 -8.43 8.45 26.60
CA ALA A 409 -9.51 8.68 25.64
C ALA A 409 -10.61 9.59 26.23
N ILE A 410 -10.99 9.38 27.49
CA ILE A 410 -11.95 10.26 28.19
C ILE A 410 -11.37 11.68 28.29
N LEU A 411 -10.10 11.82 28.68
CA LEU A 411 -9.42 13.10 28.78
C LEU A 411 -9.38 13.84 27.42
N LEU A 412 -9.06 13.14 26.34
CA LEU A 412 -9.01 13.70 24.97
C LEU A 412 -10.38 14.15 24.45
N ASN A 413 -11.47 13.55 24.95
CA ASN A 413 -12.83 13.87 24.54
C ASN A 413 -13.59 14.73 25.56
N SER A 414 -12.95 15.16 26.65
CA SER A 414 -13.57 16.03 27.63
C SER A 414 -13.96 17.38 27.01
N THR A 415 -15.20 17.78 27.25
CA THR A 415 -15.76 19.08 26.84
C THR A 415 -15.72 20.12 27.96
N GLU A 416 -15.33 19.71 29.17
CA GLU A 416 -15.27 20.54 30.37
C GLU A 416 -13.85 20.55 30.95
N LEU A 417 -13.28 21.75 31.07
CA LEU A 417 -11.90 21.91 31.54
C LEU A 417 -11.72 21.42 32.99
N GLU A 418 -12.68 21.72 33.86
CA GLU A 418 -12.64 21.31 35.27
C GLU A 418 -12.65 19.79 35.40
N GLY A 419 -13.57 19.12 34.69
CA GLY A 419 -13.63 17.66 34.65
C GLY A 419 -12.36 17.03 34.10
N ALA A 420 -11.77 17.63 33.05
CA ALA A 420 -10.48 17.18 32.51
C ALA A 420 -9.34 17.33 33.53
N PHE A 421 -9.31 18.44 34.28
CA PHE A 421 -8.27 18.69 35.29
C PHE A 421 -8.39 17.73 36.48
N VAL A 422 -9.62 17.50 36.97
CA VAL A 422 -9.89 16.52 38.03
C VAL A 422 -9.48 15.11 37.60
N LEU A 423 -9.87 14.69 36.40
CA LEU A 423 -9.49 13.38 35.86
C LEU A 423 -7.96 13.26 35.72
N TYR A 424 -7.30 14.28 35.18
CA TYR A 424 -5.84 14.29 35.06
C TYR A 424 -5.15 14.19 36.42
N ALA A 425 -5.60 14.97 37.42
CA ALA A 425 -5.06 14.91 38.77
C ALA A 425 -5.26 13.52 39.41
N GLN A 426 -6.41 12.88 39.17
CA GLN A 426 -6.68 11.51 39.63
C GLN A 426 -5.75 10.49 38.95
N ILE A 427 -5.53 10.59 37.64
CA ILE A 427 -4.58 9.73 36.92
C ILE A 427 -3.18 9.87 37.52
N VAL A 428 -2.72 11.11 37.76
CA VAL A 428 -1.41 11.39 38.36
C VAL A 428 -1.34 10.89 39.80
N TYR A 429 -2.40 11.00 40.59
CA TYR A 429 -2.43 10.47 41.95
C TYR A 429 -2.31 8.94 41.97
N VAL A 430 -3.09 8.25 41.13
CA VAL A 430 -3.14 6.78 41.07
C VAL A 430 -1.87 6.16 40.47
N TYR A 431 -1.29 6.79 39.44
CA TYR A 431 -0.17 6.22 38.67
C TYR A 431 1.15 6.98 38.81
N GLY A 432 1.14 8.16 39.43
CA GLY A 432 2.33 8.96 39.67
C GLY A 432 3.02 8.66 41.01
N ASP A 433 2.35 7.94 41.92
CA ASP A 433 2.95 7.46 43.18
C ASP A 433 3.44 6.00 43.03
N PRO A 434 4.76 5.75 43.02
CA PRO A 434 5.30 4.40 42.93
C PRO A 434 5.07 3.53 44.18
N TYR A 435 4.46 4.08 45.24
CA TYR A 435 4.19 3.38 46.51
C TYR A 435 2.69 3.14 46.81
N SER A 436 1.80 3.46 45.87
CA SER A 436 0.36 3.30 46.04
C SER A 436 -0.10 1.86 45.72
N ASP A 437 -0.20 1.00 46.75
CA ASP A 437 -0.74 -0.37 46.63
C ASP A 437 -2.26 -0.43 46.35
N ASN A 438 -2.99 0.69 46.52
CA ASN A 438 -4.46 0.77 46.35
C ASN A 438 -4.91 1.29 44.96
N SER A 439 -3.98 1.48 44.03
CA SER A 439 -4.22 2.15 42.74
C SER A 439 -5.30 1.48 41.88
N SER A 440 -5.42 0.15 41.95
CA SER A 440 -6.31 -0.63 41.08
C SER A 440 -7.79 -0.57 41.51
N ASP A 441 -8.07 -0.56 42.82
CA ASP A 441 -9.44 -0.52 43.36
C ASP A 441 -10.06 0.87 43.25
N GLU A 442 -9.27 1.92 43.53
CA GLU A 442 -9.71 3.32 43.37
C GLU A 442 -10.01 3.62 41.89
N LEU A 443 -9.24 3.06 40.97
CA LEU A 443 -9.43 3.21 39.53
C LEU A 443 -10.67 2.49 38.99
N ALA A 444 -10.93 1.26 39.42
CA ALA A 444 -12.14 0.54 39.04
C ALA A 444 -13.40 1.31 39.46
N SER A 445 -13.30 2.10 40.53
CA SER A 445 -14.38 3.00 40.96
C SER A 445 -14.54 4.24 40.06
N LEU A 446 -13.45 4.75 39.46
CA LEU A 446 -13.47 5.89 38.54
C LEU A 446 -14.08 5.52 37.19
N LEU A 447 -13.65 4.39 36.60
CA LEU A 447 -14.18 3.90 35.31
C LEU A 447 -15.68 3.56 35.39
N ARG A 448 -16.14 3.05 36.55
CA ARG A 448 -17.58 2.81 36.81
C ARG A 448 -18.40 4.08 37.00
N LYS A 449 -17.78 5.20 37.41
CA LYS A 449 -18.45 6.50 37.53
C LYS A 449 -18.52 7.24 36.19
N SER A 450 -17.55 7.00 35.32
CA SER A 450 -17.50 7.53 33.96
C SER A 450 -18.23 6.61 32.96
N ASP A 451 -19.49 6.26 33.26
CA ASP A 451 -20.37 5.59 32.30
C ASP A 451 -20.66 6.55 31.14
N SER A 452 -19.86 6.49 30.06
CA SER A 452 -20.24 6.77 28.66
C SER A 452 -19.03 7.03 27.75
N SER A 453 -18.48 5.97 27.16
CA SER A 453 -18.21 5.95 25.71
C SER A 453 -17.89 4.52 25.26
N GLU A 454 -18.71 3.95 24.39
CA GLU A 454 -18.32 2.82 23.53
C GLU A 454 -17.21 3.30 22.58
N PHE A 455 -15.98 3.37 23.05
CA PHE A 455 -14.81 3.60 22.21
C PHE A 455 -14.02 2.29 22.13
N ASP A 456 -13.99 1.68 20.96
CA ASP A 456 -13.26 0.44 20.72
C ASP A 456 -11.75 0.71 20.74
N ILE A 457 -11.11 0.36 21.86
CA ILE A 457 -9.66 0.52 22.08
C ILE A 457 -8.86 -0.72 21.69
N GLU A 458 -9.51 -1.83 21.33
CA GLU A 458 -8.86 -3.09 20.99
C GLU A 458 -7.85 -2.99 19.83
N PRO A 459 -8.07 -2.18 18.77
CA PRO A 459 -7.09 -2.01 17.69
C PRO A 459 -5.72 -1.48 18.16
N TYR A 460 -5.67 -0.74 19.27
CA TYR A 460 -4.44 -0.16 19.80
C TYR A 460 -3.69 -1.09 20.77
N LEU A 461 -4.30 -2.23 21.14
CA LEU A 461 -3.72 -3.23 22.03
C LEU A 461 -3.00 -4.35 21.24
N GLN A 462 -3.40 -4.57 19.99
CA GLN A 462 -2.91 -5.70 19.17
C GLN A 462 -1.62 -5.38 18.37
N GLU A 463 -1.33 -4.11 18.07
CA GLU A 463 -0.14 -3.73 17.28
C GLU A 463 1.22 -3.94 18.01
N SER A 464 1.22 -4.26 19.31
CA SER A 464 2.45 -4.31 20.13
C SER A 464 2.92 -5.70 20.58
N ASP A 465 2.22 -6.78 20.20
CA ASP A 465 2.59 -8.16 20.57
C ASP A 465 3.67 -8.81 19.66
N VAL A 466 4.33 -8.03 18.80
CA VAL A 466 5.49 -8.52 18.03
C VAL A 466 6.71 -8.57 18.95
N LYS A 467 7.09 -9.79 19.35
CA LYS A 467 8.26 -10.07 20.18
C LYS A 467 9.55 -9.58 19.51
N ASP A 468 10.27 -8.68 20.18
CA ASP A 468 11.67 -8.35 19.89
C ASP A 468 12.57 -9.58 20.14
N ASP A 469 12.95 -10.30 19.09
CA ASP A 469 14.06 -11.26 19.15
C ASP A 469 15.39 -10.53 18.89
N LYS A 470 16.07 -10.19 19.98
CA LYS A 470 17.40 -9.56 19.98
C LYS A 470 18.48 -10.57 19.63
N SER A 471 18.64 -10.94 18.36
CA SER A 471 19.93 -11.44 17.84
C SER A 471 20.01 -11.56 16.31
N MET A 472 20.00 -10.45 15.56
CA MET A 472 20.57 -10.48 14.21
C MET A 472 21.26 -9.17 13.84
N LYS A 473 22.41 -9.33 13.19
CA LYS A 473 23.30 -8.27 12.74
C LYS A 473 22.56 -7.26 11.87
N GLN A 474 23.04 -6.03 11.93
CA GLN A 474 22.59 -4.87 11.17
C GLN A 474 22.93 -5.04 9.68
N ASP A 475 22.21 -5.94 9.01
CA ASP A 475 22.07 -5.98 7.56
C ASP A 475 20.72 -5.34 7.23
N PHE A 476 20.75 -4.35 6.34
CA PHE A 476 19.56 -3.75 5.75
C PHE A 476 18.69 -4.86 5.13
N LEU A 477 17.62 -5.23 5.83
CA LEU A 477 16.60 -6.14 5.33
C LEU A 477 15.24 -5.47 5.37
N ASP A 478 14.53 -5.73 4.28
CA ASP A 478 13.25 -5.18 3.86
C ASP A 478 12.19 -5.16 4.98
N GLU A 479 11.44 -4.07 5.05
CA GLU A 479 10.17 -3.96 5.80
C GLU A 479 9.08 -4.84 5.18
N THR A 480 9.28 -6.16 5.17
CA THR A 480 8.25 -7.17 4.97
C THR A 480 8.08 -7.95 6.25
N ASP A 481 7.58 -7.27 7.28
CA ASP A 481 6.84 -7.91 8.38
C ASP A 481 5.85 -6.91 9.01
N ILE A 482 5.17 -6.15 8.15
CA ILE A 482 3.91 -5.50 8.54
C ILE A 482 2.85 -6.60 8.55
N THR A 483 2.48 -6.99 9.77
CA THR A 483 1.30 -7.76 10.19
C THR A 483 0.24 -7.96 9.12
N MET A 484 -0.19 -9.21 8.95
CA MET A 484 -1.21 -9.72 8.03
C MET A 484 -2.65 -9.18 8.21
N ASP A 485 -2.81 -7.99 8.78
CA ASP A 485 -4.08 -7.28 8.74
C ASP A 485 -4.09 -6.28 7.58
N PRO A 486 -5.17 -6.24 6.78
CA PRO A 486 -5.26 -5.30 5.69
C PRO A 486 -5.12 -3.86 6.23
N ILE A 487 -4.22 -3.10 5.60
CA ILE A 487 -3.97 -1.65 5.76
C ILE A 487 -5.27 -0.80 5.78
N ILE A 488 -6.39 -1.41 5.41
CA ILE A 488 -7.75 -0.90 5.49
C ILE A 488 -8.14 -0.50 6.94
N HIS A 489 -7.59 -1.09 8.00
CA HIS A 489 -8.06 -0.84 9.38
C HIS A 489 -7.31 0.21 10.21
N GLN A 490 -6.22 0.79 9.72
CA GLN A 490 -5.38 1.70 10.52
C GLN A 490 -5.56 3.18 10.18
N SER A 491 -6.51 3.50 9.31
CA SER A 491 -6.84 4.89 8.96
C SER A 491 -8.18 5.30 9.58
N PRO A 492 -8.31 6.55 10.09
CA PRO A 492 -9.61 7.12 10.46
C PRO A 492 -10.57 7.28 9.26
N PHE A 493 -10.17 6.89 8.05
CA PHE A 493 -11.00 6.87 6.85
C PHE A 493 -11.85 5.60 6.67
N ASN A 494 -12.01 4.77 7.70
CA ASN A 494 -12.93 3.63 7.66
C ASN A 494 -14.37 4.05 8.03
N VAL A 495 -15.22 4.24 7.02
CA VAL A 495 -16.67 4.28 7.19
C VAL A 495 -17.21 2.87 6.93
N LYS A 496 -17.65 2.17 7.99
CA LYS A 496 -18.66 1.10 7.84
C LYS A 496 -20.04 1.76 7.89
N ALA A 497 -20.63 1.95 6.71
CA ALA A 497 -22.05 1.80 6.40
C ALA A 497 -22.23 2.02 4.89
#